data_AF-W6A848-F1
#
_entry.id   AF-W6A848-F1
#
_cell.length_a   1.000
_cell.length_b   1.000
_cell.length_c   1.000
_cell.angle_alpha   90.00
_cell.angle_beta   90.00
_cell.angle_gamma   90.00
#
_symmetry.space_group_name_H-M   'P 1'
#
loop_
_entity.id
_entity.type
_entity.pdbx_description
1 polymer ?
#
loop_
_entity_poly.entity_id
_entity_poly.type
_entity_poly.pdbx_seq_one_letter_code
_entity_poly.pdbx_strand_id
1 'polypeptide(L)'
;MLYEKEQFWTDFYIDYINTMVLFKKINISSDEIADFVEEKDYLDEDAKNTYEDILINTAKALDLVRALVTKGVNKKETEDKLINIEDLKNIYLAFDPSGQKLDVFEFKTEKSKKFYEILEYIWVRMYSYDDLCTLCEYLLYAYVDYLKLMPLDELSLDYIWFLIQAMFIFKGFGPVLFIEEYEFWELFEVIEKLKNDTENLDYTEWPKLFNFKRVAKSWEESSSLWVEAHAFKYK
;
A
#
# COMPACT_ATOMS: atom_id res chain seq x y z
N MET A 1 -3.43 12.55 16.45
CA MET A 1 -3.58 11.16 15.99
C MET A 1 -2.20 10.57 15.71
N LEU A 2 -2.04 9.24 15.79
CA LEU A 2 -0.75 8.55 15.68
C LEU A 2 0.10 9.03 14.48
N TYR A 3 -0.52 9.08 13.31
CA TYR A 3 0.06 9.48 12.03
C TYR A 3 0.26 11.00 11.83
N GLU A 4 0.00 11.83 12.84
CA GLU A 4 0.38 13.26 12.82
C GLU A 4 1.82 13.47 13.30
N LYS A 5 2.43 12.44 13.91
CA LYS A 5 3.80 12.51 14.43
C LYS A 5 4.80 12.18 13.33
N GLU A 6 5.86 13.00 13.19
CA GLU A 6 6.95 12.72 12.21
C GLU A 6 7.55 11.33 12.43
N GLN A 7 7.82 10.98 13.69
CA GLN A 7 8.41 9.69 14.06
C GLN A 7 7.59 8.49 13.56
N PHE A 8 6.26 8.61 13.48
CA PHE A 8 5.43 7.54 12.92
C PHE A 8 5.79 7.30 11.45
N TRP A 9 5.95 8.36 10.68
CA TRP A 9 6.28 8.27 9.26
C TRP A 9 7.71 7.78 9.04
N THR A 10 8.66 8.24 9.85
CA THR A 10 10.04 7.75 9.85
C THR A 10 10.07 6.24 10.09
N ASP A 11 9.47 5.77 11.19
CA ASP A 11 9.44 4.34 11.53
C ASP A 11 8.74 3.52 10.42
N PHE A 12 7.59 4.01 9.91
CA PHE A 12 6.88 3.35 8.81
C PHE A 12 7.71 3.27 7.52
N TYR A 13 8.44 4.33 7.15
CA TYR A 13 9.28 4.33 5.95
C TYR A 13 10.41 3.33 6.09
N ILE A 14 11.08 3.32 7.23
CA ILE A 14 12.16 2.39 7.53
C ILE A 14 11.65 0.96 7.44
N ASP A 15 10.55 0.64 8.13
CA ASP A 15 9.98 -0.72 8.11
C ASP A 15 9.56 -1.13 6.69
N TYR A 16 8.84 -0.26 5.96
CA TYR A 16 8.38 -0.53 4.61
C TYR A 16 9.53 -0.75 3.63
N ILE A 17 10.57 0.10 3.68
CA ILE A 17 11.72 -0.01 2.79
C ILE A 17 12.56 -1.24 3.14
N ASN A 18 12.74 -1.57 4.43
CA ASN A 18 13.39 -2.82 4.84
C ASN A 18 12.66 -4.03 4.27
N THR A 19 11.33 -4.08 4.39
CA THR A 19 10.50 -5.14 3.80
C THR A 19 10.69 -5.22 2.28
N MET A 20 10.69 -4.09 1.57
CA MET A 20 10.93 -4.05 0.12
C MET A 20 12.34 -4.53 -0.28
N VAL A 21 13.38 -4.07 0.44
CA VAL A 21 14.79 -4.45 0.22
C VAL A 21 14.97 -5.95 0.37
N LEU A 22 14.37 -6.54 1.40
CA LEU A 22 14.38 -7.99 1.63
C LEU A 22 13.80 -8.74 0.44
N PHE A 23 12.63 -8.33 -0.07
CA PHE A 23 11.97 -9.02 -1.19
C PHE A 23 12.66 -8.83 -2.53
N LYS A 24 13.19 -7.63 -2.79
CA LYS A 24 13.91 -7.31 -4.03
C LYS A 24 15.37 -7.76 -3.98
N LYS A 25 15.84 -8.29 -2.84
CA LYS A 25 17.20 -8.76 -2.59
C LYS A 25 18.26 -7.68 -2.84
N ILE A 26 17.93 -6.46 -2.42
CA ILE A 26 18.84 -5.31 -2.50
C ILE A 26 19.83 -5.41 -1.34
N ASN A 27 21.12 -5.24 -1.62
CA ASN A 27 22.17 -5.38 -0.61
C ASN A 27 22.45 -4.05 0.08
N ILE A 28 21.64 -3.72 1.08
CA ILE A 28 21.77 -2.53 1.93
C ILE A 28 21.40 -2.91 3.38
N SER A 29 22.08 -2.34 4.36
CA SER A 29 21.79 -2.60 5.77
C SER A 29 20.61 -1.79 6.29
N SER A 30 19.97 -2.27 7.36
CA SER A 30 18.88 -1.53 8.02
C SER A 30 19.34 -0.19 8.60
N ASP A 31 20.61 -0.08 9.03
CA ASP A 31 21.20 1.17 9.53
C ASP A 31 21.32 2.19 8.38
N GLU A 32 21.82 1.77 7.20
CA GLU A 32 21.86 2.64 6.01
C GLU A 32 20.46 3.06 5.54
N ILE A 33 19.45 2.19 5.67
CA ILE A 33 18.05 2.56 5.37
C ILE A 33 17.53 3.59 6.38
N ALA A 34 17.88 3.45 7.67
CA ALA A 34 17.49 4.40 8.69
C ALA A 34 18.08 5.79 8.39
N ASP A 35 19.39 5.87 8.13
CA ASP A 35 20.06 7.12 7.76
C ASP A 35 19.43 7.73 6.50
N PHE A 36 19.22 6.92 5.45
CA PHE A 36 18.57 7.34 4.19
C PHE A 36 17.19 7.99 4.39
N VAL A 37 16.40 7.46 5.32
CA VAL A 37 15.04 7.97 5.63
C VAL A 37 15.10 9.17 6.58
N GLU A 38 15.89 9.10 7.64
CA GLU A 38 15.99 10.13 8.68
C GLU A 38 16.61 11.42 8.13
N GLU A 39 17.66 11.30 7.33
CA GLU A 39 18.35 12.43 6.69
C GLU A 39 17.65 12.90 5.42
N LYS A 40 16.68 12.12 4.92
CA LYS A 40 15.92 12.35 3.67
C LYS A 40 16.82 12.43 2.43
N ASP A 41 17.89 11.64 2.42
CA ASP A 41 18.85 11.52 1.30
C ASP A 41 18.16 11.32 -0.05
N TYR A 42 17.02 10.64 -0.10
CA TYR A 42 16.26 10.42 -1.33
C TYR A 42 15.80 11.71 -2.04
N LEU A 43 15.82 12.85 -1.37
CA LEU A 43 15.53 14.16 -1.95
C LEU A 43 16.76 14.80 -2.62
N ASP A 44 17.97 14.33 -2.31
CA ASP A 44 19.20 14.86 -2.87
C ASP A 44 19.42 14.40 -4.31
N GLU A 45 19.98 15.29 -5.13
CA GLU A 45 20.29 14.98 -6.54
C GLU A 45 21.35 13.88 -6.67
N ASP A 46 22.24 13.82 -5.68
CA ASP A 46 23.35 12.86 -5.63
C ASP A 46 22.96 11.51 -5.02
N ALA A 47 21.72 11.32 -4.55
CA ALA A 47 21.24 10.07 -3.94
C ALA A 47 21.48 8.85 -4.83
N LYS A 48 21.39 9.04 -6.15
CA LYS A 48 21.59 7.98 -7.16
C LYS A 48 23.02 7.45 -7.21
N ASN A 49 23.98 8.17 -6.62
CA ASN A 49 25.37 7.72 -6.53
C ASN A 49 25.55 6.68 -5.40
N THR A 50 24.64 6.66 -4.43
CA THR A 50 24.71 5.83 -3.23
C THR A 50 23.62 4.76 -3.19
N TYR A 51 22.40 5.10 -3.60
CA TYR A 51 21.21 4.28 -3.46
C TYR A 51 20.62 3.89 -4.83
N GLU A 52 20.03 2.70 -4.91
CA GLU A 52 19.32 2.26 -6.10
C GLU A 52 18.06 3.11 -6.37
N ASP A 53 17.77 3.34 -7.66
CA ASP A 53 16.61 4.15 -8.08
C ASP A 53 15.29 3.67 -7.46
N ILE A 54 15.13 2.36 -7.26
CA ILE A 54 13.92 1.80 -6.65
C ILE A 54 13.71 2.27 -5.21
N LEU A 55 14.76 2.45 -4.42
CA LEU A 55 14.67 2.94 -3.04
C LEU A 55 14.26 4.41 -3.02
N ILE A 56 14.91 5.22 -3.86
CA ILE A 56 14.64 6.65 -4.02
C ILE A 56 13.19 6.87 -4.47
N ASN A 57 12.75 6.13 -5.47
CA ASN A 57 11.40 6.21 -6.02
C ASN A 57 10.34 5.75 -5.00
N THR A 58 10.64 4.69 -4.23
CA THR A 58 9.77 4.19 -3.15
C THR A 58 9.59 5.25 -2.06
N ALA A 59 10.66 5.87 -1.57
CA ALA A 59 10.58 6.92 -0.56
C ALA A 59 9.80 8.16 -1.05
N LYS A 60 10.00 8.56 -2.32
CA LYS A 60 9.23 9.64 -2.94
C LYS A 60 7.74 9.31 -3.07
N ALA A 61 7.40 8.07 -3.43
CA ALA A 61 6.02 7.62 -3.49
C ALA A 61 5.37 7.61 -2.09
N LEU A 62 6.12 7.21 -1.06
CA LEU A 62 5.68 7.26 0.34
C LEU A 62 5.37 8.70 0.79
N ASP A 63 6.16 9.70 0.39
CA ASP A 63 5.88 11.12 0.68
C ASP A 63 4.54 11.58 0.09
N LEU A 64 4.22 11.12 -1.12
CA LEU A 64 2.92 11.40 -1.73
C LEU A 64 1.79 10.70 -0.97
N VAL A 65 1.97 9.44 -0.57
CA VAL A 65 1.01 8.71 0.27
C VAL A 65 0.78 9.44 1.59
N ARG A 66 1.85 9.85 2.27
CA ARG A 66 1.82 10.63 3.50
C ARG A 66 1.02 11.92 3.33
N ALA A 67 1.27 12.65 2.24
CA ALA A 67 0.54 13.88 1.94
C ALA A 67 -0.97 13.62 1.75
N LEU A 68 -1.35 12.52 1.07
CA LEU A 68 -2.76 12.14 0.89
C LEU A 68 -3.43 11.75 2.20
N VAL A 69 -2.78 10.92 3.01
CA VAL A 69 -3.29 10.53 4.33
C VAL A 69 -3.50 11.77 5.21
N THR A 70 -2.50 12.66 5.25
CA THR A 70 -2.57 13.91 6.05
C THR A 70 -3.70 14.82 5.57
N LYS A 71 -3.81 15.04 4.25
CA LYS A 71 -4.93 15.77 3.63
C LYS A 71 -6.26 15.15 4.02
N GLY A 72 -6.33 13.82 4.01
CA GLY A 72 -7.46 12.99 4.38
C GLY A 72 -7.98 13.26 5.77
N VAL A 73 -7.09 13.07 6.72
CA VAL A 73 -7.35 13.26 8.15
C VAL A 73 -7.84 14.67 8.45
N ASN A 74 -7.23 15.67 7.82
CA ASN A 74 -7.53 17.09 8.08
C ASN A 74 -8.87 17.54 7.49
N LYS A 75 -9.42 16.82 6.50
CA LYS A 75 -10.67 17.16 5.80
C LYS A 75 -11.85 16.28 6.19
N LYS A 76 -11.82 15.63 7.37
CA LYS A 76 -12.83 14.67 7.87
C LYS A 76 -14.31 15.13 7.85
N GLU A 77 -14.63 16.34 7.37
CA GLU A 77 -15.98 16.93 7.37
C GLU A 77 -16.56 17.28 5.98
N THR A 78 -15.87 17.01 4.85
CA THR A 78 -16.40 17.34 3.51
C THR A 78 -16.45 16.13 2.58
N GLU A 79 -17.63 15.83 2.01
CA GLU A 79 -17.90 14.73 1.04
C GLU A 79 -17.12 14.84 -0.30
N ASP A 80 -16.30 15.87 -0.48
CA ASP A 80 -15.51 16.02 -1.71
C ASP A 80 -14.49 14.90 -1.86
N LYS A 81 -14.36 14.37 -3.10
CA LYS A 81 -13.36 13.38 -3.49
C LYS A 81 -11.96 13.86 -3.08
N LEU A 82 -11.48 13.36 -1.95
CA LEU A 82 -10.25 13.83 -1.32
C LEU A 82 -8.99 13.45 -2.11
N ILE A 83 -9.03 12.27 -2.72
CA ILE A 83 -8.01 11.75 -3.61
C ILE A 83 -8.61 11.73 -5.01
N ASN A 84 -7.96 12.42 -5.94
CA ASN A 84 -8.35 12.42 -7.35
C ASN A 84 -7.41 11.52 -8.17
N ILE A 85 -7.75 11.30 -9.44
CA ILE A 85 -6.93 10.45 -10.32
C ILE A 85 -5.51 10.99 -10.55
N GLU A 86 -5.31 12.31 -10.47
CA GLU A 86 -3.99 12.92 -10.65
C GLU A 86 -3.09 12.64 -9.43
N ASP A 87 -3.65 12.62 -8.22
CA ASP A 87 -2.93 12.20 -7.01
C ASP A 87 -2.38 10.77 -7.17
N LEU A 88 -3.19 9.87 -7.74
CA LEU A 88 -2.83 8.47 -7.97
C LEU A 88 -1.79 8.30 -9.09
N LYS A 89 -1.95 9.08 -10.15
CA LYS A 89 -0.99 9.16 -11.24
C LYS A 89 0.36 9.69 -10.75
N ASN A 90 0.37 10.66 -9.84
CA ASN A 90 1.61 11.18 -9.26
C ASN A 90 2.34 10.12 -8.41
N ILE A 91 1.61 9.31 -7.63
CA ILE A 91 2.21 8.17 -6.92
C ILE A 91 2.84 7.19 -7.92
N TYR A 92 2.12 6.87 -9.01
CA TYR A 92 2.65 5.97 -10.04
C TYR A 92 3.91 6.55 -10.68
N LEU A 93 3.92 7.83 -11.04
CA LEU A 93 5.08 8.50 -11.63
C LEU A 93 6.26 8.65 -10.68
N ALA A 94 6.02 8.72 -9.36
CA ALA A 94 7.10 8.65 -8.39
C ALA A 94 7.76 7.27 -8.38
N PHE A 95 6.97 6.21 -8.56
CA PHE A 95 7.46 4.83 -8.60
C PHE A 95 8.14 4.47 -9.94
N ASP A 96 7.51 4.81 -11.05
CA ASP A 96 7.99 4.63 -12.42
C ASP A 96 8.00 5.97 -13.18
N PRO A 97 9.12 6.72 -13.08
CA PRO A 97 9.26 8.01 -13.76
C PRO A 97 9.20 7.94 -15.29
N SER A 98 9.31 6.74 -15.89
CA SER A 98 9.21 6.58 -17.34
C SER A 98 7.78 6.77 -17.85
N GLY A 99 6.78 6.59 -16.98
CA GLY A 99 5.36 6.79 -17.31
C GLY A 99 4.82 5.82 -18.37
N GLN A 100 5.42 4.63 -18.50
CA GLN A 100 5.06 3.64 -19.53
C GLN A 100 3.59 3.20 -19.49
N LYS A 101 2.92 3.31 -18.34
CA LYS A 101 1.52 2.90 -18.10
C LYS A 101 0.60 4.07 -17.77
N LEU A 102 0.94 5.28 -18.19
CA LEU A 102 0.09 6.45 -17.97
C LEU A 102 -1.29 6.36 -18.63
N ASP A 103 -1.41 5.59 -19.72
CA ASP A 103 -2.67 5.37 -20.45
C ASP A 103 -3.74 4.69 -19.58
N VAL A 104 -3.33 3.93 -18.58
CA VAL A 104 -4.23 3.27 -17.61
C VAL A 104 -5.02 4.30 -16.78
N PHE A 105 -4.52 5.53 -16.63
CA PHE A 105 -5.17 6.62 -15.91
C PHE A 105 -6.12 7.46 -16.79
N GLU A 106 -6.28 7.12 -18.09
CA GLU A 106 -7.00 7.94 -19.06
C GLU A 106 -8.45 7.51 -19.35
N PHE A 107 -8.95 6.42 -18.74
CA PHE A 107 -10.32 5.90 -18.91
C PHE A 107 -10.72 5.50 -20.35
N LYS A 108 -9.74 5.33 -21.24
CA LYS A 108 -9.98 5.06 -22.67
C LYS A 108 -10.25 3.59 -22.98
N THR A 109 -9.71 2.68 -22.18
CA THR A 109 -9.83 1.22 -22.37
C THR A 109 -10.69 0.58 -21.30
N GLU A 110 -11.25 -0.61 -21.58
CA GLU A 110 -11.98 -1.38 -20.56
C GLU A 110 -11.11 -1.68 -19.33
N LYS A 111 -9.83 -1.97 -19.54
CA LYS A 111 -8.84 -2.16 -18.46
C LYS A 111 -8.74 -0.92 -17.58
N SER A 112 -8.59 0.27 -18.18
CA SER A 112 -8.50 1.53 -17.44
C SER A 112 -9.78 1.88 -16.67
N LYS A 113 -10.96 1.53 -17.22
CA LYS A 113 -12.25 1.74 -16.54
C LYS A 113 -12.38 0.85 -15.31
N LYS A 114 -12.11 -0.46 -15.46
CA LYS A 114 -12.11 -1.41 -14.35
C LYS A 114 -11.08 -1.04 -13.27
N PHE A 115 -9.90 -0.60 -13.68
CA PHE A 115 -8.91 -0.06 -12.75
C PHE A 115 -9.51 1.08 -11.94
N TYR A 116 -10.13 2.07 -12.60
CA TYR A 116 -10.79 3.15 -11.87
C TYR A 116 -11.91 2.70 -10.96
N GLU A 117 -12.73 1.73 -11.37
CA GLU A 117 -13.80 1.18 -10.51
C GLU A 117 -13.24 0.57 -9.23
N ILE A 118 -12.13 -0.17 -9.32
CA ILE A 118 -11.42 -0.73 -8.16
C ILE A 118 -10.91 0.40 -7.26
N LEU A 119 -10.35 1.47 -7.84
CA LEU A 119 -9.91 2.63 -7.08
C LEU A 119 -11.12 3.34 -6.42
N GLU A 120 -12.17 3.65 -7.17
CA GLU A 120 -13.35 4.28 -6.57
C GLU A 120 -13.94 3.43 -5.44
N TYR A 121 -13.94 2.09 -5.59
CA TYR A 121 -14.38 1.16 -4.57
C TYR A 121 -13.58 1.28 -3.27
N ILE A 122 -12.26 1.14 -3.32
CA ILE A 122 -11.41 1.22 -2.13
C ILE A 122 -11.60 2.59 -1.44
N TRP A 123 -11.78 3.68 -2.19
CA TRP A 123 -11.76 5.05 -1.69
C TRP A 123 -13.10 5.38 -1.03
N VAL A 124 -14.21 4.93 -1.61
CA VAL A 124 -15.54 5.03 -1.00
C VAL A 124 -15.58 4.22 0.31
N ARG A 125 -14.95 3.04 0.33
CA ARG A 125 -14.90 2.21 1.54
C ARG A 125 -14.00 2.80 2.62
N MET A 126 -13.01 3.62 2.26
CA MET A 126 -12.16 4.38 3.19
C MET A 126 -12.96 5.19 4.22
N TYR A 127 -14.10 5.76 3.81
CA TYR A 127 -14.92 6.58 4.70
C TYR A 127 -16.02 5.79 5.42
N SER A 128 -16.30 4.55 4.96
CA SER A 128 -17.50 3.82 5.36
C SER A 128 -17.32 2.93 6.59
N TYR A 129 -16.10 2.51 6.93
CA TYR A 129 -15.86 1.45 7.91
C TYR A 129 -14.86 1.84 8.97
N ASP A 130 -15.22 1.69 10.24
CA ASP A 130 -14.34 1.96 11.39
C ASP A 130 -13.79 0.69 12.06
N ASP A 131 -14.16 -0.50 11.54
CA ASP A 131 -13.72 -1.79 12.05
C ASP A 131 -12.61 -2.39 11.17
N LEU A 132 -11.53 -2.86 11.80
CA LEU A 132 -10.33 -3.39 11.13
C LEU A 132 -10.64 -4.64 10.32
N CYS A 133 -11.36 -5.60 10.90
CA CYS A 133 -11.69 -6.86 10.23
C CYS A 133 -12.50 -6.60 8.96
N THR A 134 -13.52 -5.75 9.09
CA THR A 134 -14.36 -5.30 7.98
C THR A 134 -13.53 -4.61 6.89
N LEU A 135 -12.60 -3.71 7.27
CA LEU A 135 -11.69 -3.07 6.31
C LEU A 135 -10.82 -4.09 5.57
N CYS A 136 -10.22 -5.05 6.27
CA CYS A 136 -9.39 -6.09 5.68
C CYS A 136 -10.16 -6.90 4.62
N GLU A 137 -11.38 -7.34 4.91
CA GLU A 137 -12.19 -8.07 3.93
C GLU A 137 -12.49 -7.23 2.68
N TYR A 138 -12.86 -5.97 2.86
CA TYR A 138 -13.18 -5.08 1.74
C TYR A 138 -11.97 -4.76 0.87
N LEU A 139 -10.83 -4.47 1.48
CA LEU A 139 -9.59 -4.26 0.75
C LEU A 139 -9.16 -5.54 0.03
N LEU A 140 -9.42 -6.72 0.59
CA LEU A 140 -9.06 -7.98 -0.04
C LEU A 140 -9.85 -8.25 -1.32
N TYR A 141 -11.14 -7.92 -1.37
CA TYR A 141 -11.91 -7.97 -2.61
C TYR A 141 -11.25 -7.15 -3.71
N ALA A 142 -10.98 -5.88 -3.41
CA ALA A 142 -10.41 -4.95 -4.38
C ALA A 142 -8.98 -5.35 -4.79
N TYR A 143 -8.19 -5.85 -3.85
CA TYR A 143 -6.85 -6.35 -4.10
C TYR A 143 -6.86 -7.56 -5.04
N VAL A 144 -7.72 -8.55 -4.82
CA VAL A 144 -7.83 -9.72 -5.71
C VAL A 144 -8.28 -9.29 -7.12
N ASP A 145 -9.27 -8.40 -7.23
CA ASP A 145 -9.69 -7.85 -8.54
C ASP A 145 -8.55 -7.12 -9.25
N TYR A 146 -7.80 -6.32 -8.50
CA TYR A 146 -6.64 -5.61 -9.01
C TYR A 146 -5.57 -6.57 -9.54
N LEU A 147 -5.28 -7.65 -8.80
CA LEU A 147 -4.31 -8.68 -9.21
C LEU A 147 -4.79 -9.55 -10.37
N LYS A 148 -6.11 -9.67 -10.60
CA LYS A 148 -6.65 -10.27 -11.82
C LYS A 148 -6.49 -9.33 -13.02
N LEU A 149 -6.69 -8.03 -12.80
CA LEU A 149 -6.63 -7.02 -13.84
C LEU A 149 -5.19 -6.68 -14.27
N MET A 150 -4.23 -6.73 -13.34
CA MET A 150 -2.82 -6.35 -13.51
C MET A 150 -2.66 -5.05 -14.31
N PRO A 151 -3.28 -3.93 -13.87
CA PRO A 151 -3.37 -2.71 -14.68
C PRO A 151 -2.01 -2.14 -15.06
N LEU A 152 -1.02 -2.24 -14.16
CA LEU A 152 0.34 -1.69 -14.32
C LEU A 152 1.41 -2.78 -14.54
N ASP A 153 1.00 -3.96 -15.02
CA ASP A 153 1.85 -5.13 -15.23
C ASP A 153 2.67 -5.48 -13.97
N GLU A 154 3.99 -5.64 -14.05
CA GLU A 154 4.86 -6.04 -12.93
C GLU A 154 4.82 -5.05 -11.74
N LEU A 155 4.52 -3.78 -11.99
CA LEU A 155 4.41 -2.75 -10.95
C LEU A 155 3.05 -2.79 -10.23
N SER A 156 2.11 -3.62 -10.70
CA SER A 156 0.76 -3.71 -10.13
C SER A 156 0.83 -4.02 -8.64
N LEU A 157 1.59 -5.04 -8.25
CA LEU A 157 1.69 -5.50 -6.86
C LEU A 157 2.17 -4.37 -5.93
N ASP A 158 3.32 -3.77 -6.27
CA ASP A 158 3.94 -2.72 -5.48
C ASP A 158 3.00 -1.50 -5.36
N TYR A 159 2.34 -1.12 -6.47
CA TYR A 159 1.43 0.01 -6.50
C TYR A 159 0.17 -0.18 -5.65
N ILE A 160 -0.53 -1.31 -5.76
CA ILE A 160 -1.74 -1.55 -4.95
C ILE A 160 -1.39 -1.71 -3.47
N TRP A 161 -0.20 -2.23 -3.16
CA TRP A 161 0.26 -2.37 -1.78
C TRP A 161 0.40 -1.01 -1.10
N PHE A 162 0.97 0.00 -1.77
CA PHE A 162 1.00 1.37 -1.26
C PHE A 162 -0.38 1.92 -0.92
N LEU A 163 -1.34 1.69 -1.81
CA LEU A 163 -2.71 2.18 -1.62
C LEU A 163 -3.37 1.50 -0.43
N ILE A 164 -3.14 0.19 -0.25
CA ILE A 164 -3.57 -0.53 0.94
C ILE A 164 -2.94 0.08 2.19
N GLN A 165 -1.62 0.32 2.23
CA GLN A 165 -0.99 0.97 3.39
C GLN A 165 -1.62 2.32 3.70
N ALA A 166 -1.84 3.16 2.69
CA ALA A 166 -2.47 4.47 2.83
C ALA A 166 -3.85 4.36 3.52
N MET A 167 -4.63 3.34 3.15
CA MET A 167 -5.97 3.09 3.69
C MET A 167 -5.94 2.70 5.17
N PHE A 168 -5.06 1.77 5.54
CA PHE A 168 -4.90 1.37 6.94
C PHE A 168 -4.50 2.57 7.81
N ILE A 169 -3.48 3.32 7.37
CA ILE A 169 -2.97 4.48 8.11
C ILE A 169 -4.04 5.58 8.20
N PHE A 170 -4.76 5.88 7.10
CA PHE A 170 -5.85 6.87 7.10
C PHE A 170 -6.95 6.52 8.11
N LYS A 171 -7.29 5.23 8.24
CA LYS A 171 -8.27 4.76 9.22
C LYS A 171 -7.74 4.74 10.66
N GLY A 172 -6.44 4.97 10.86
CA GLY A 172 -5.78 4.92 12.16
C GLY A 172 -5.43 3.51 12.63
N PHE A 173 -5.38 2.56 11.70
CA PHE A 173 -4.82 1.24 11.94
C PHE A 173 -3.33 1.22 11.63
N GLY A 174 -2.63 0.18 12.10
CA GLY A 174 -1.23 -0.03 11.74
C GLY A 174 -1.09 -0.41 10.26
N PRO A 175 0.03 -0.07 9.61
CA PRO A 175 0.35 -0.61 8.30
C PRO A 175 0.43 -2.14 8.34
N VAL A 176 0.16 -2.77 7.21
CA VAL A 176 0.32 -4.22 7.03
C VAL A 176 1.73 -4.46 6.50
N LEU A 177 2.66 -4.83 7.38
CA LEU A 177 4.04 -5.12 7.03
C LEU A 177 4.41 -6.53 7.48
N PHE A 178 5.24 -7.20 6.68
CA PHE A 178 5.80 -8.51 7.00
C PHE A 178 7.26 -8.32 7.38
N ILE A 179 7.60 -8.76 8.58
CA ILE A 179 8.95 -8.63 9.14
C ILE A 179 9.85 -9.73 8.58
N GLU A 180 9.27 -10.90 8.33
CA GLU A 180 10.00 -12.09 7.92
C GLU A 180 9.72 -12.44 6.45
N GLU A 181 10.78 -12.79 5.72
CA GLU A 181 10.69 -13.12 4.29
C GLU A 181 9.70 -14.26 4.01
N TYR A 182 9.72 -15.28 4.88
CA TYR A 182 8.89 -16.47 4.71
C TYR A 182 7.40 -16.18 4.90
N GLU A 183 7.03 -15.24 5.78
CA GLU A 183 5.61 -14.88 6.03
C GLU A 183 5.01 -14.25 4.78
N PHE A 184 5.76 -13.37 4.13
CA PHE A 184 5.34 -12.76 2.87
C PHE A 184 5.19 -13.76 1.76
N TRP A 185 6.19 -14.63 1.53
CA TRP A 185 6.11 -15.63 0.47
C TRP A 185 4.95 -16.60 0.69
N GLU A 186 4.74 -17.04 1.93
CA GLU A 186 3.59 -17.87 2.28
C GLU A 186 2.26 -17.17 2.00
N LEU A 187 2.14 -15.89 2.38
CA LEU A 187 0.93 -15.13 2.09
C LEU A 187 0.74 -14.92 0.59
N PHE A 188 1.81 -14.63 -0.15
CA PHE A 188 1.78 -14.46 -1.60
C PHE A 188 1.27 -15.73 -2.30
N GLU A 189 1.73 -16.92 -1.89
CA GLU A 189 1.20 -18.18 -2.39
C GLU A 189 -0.29 -18.36 -2.09
N VAL A 190 -0.75 -17.95 -0.90
CA VAL A 190 -2.17 -18.01 -0.52
C VAL A 190 -3.00 -17.03 -1.37
N ILE A 191 -2.48 -15.84 -1.64
CA ILE A 191 -3.10 -14.83 -2.50
C ILE A 191 -3.23 -15.36 -3.94
N GLU A 192 -2.19 -15.97 -4.49
CA GLU A 192 -2.24 -16.56 -5.84
C GLU A 192 -3.26 -17.70 -5.91
N LYS A 193 -3.35 -18.55 -4.88
CA LYS A 193 -4.41 -19.57 -4.77
C LYS A 193 -5.79 -18.94 -4.69
N LEU A 194 -5.96 -17.90 -3.87
CA LEU A 194 -7.24 -17.17 -3.73
C LEU A 194 -7.69 -16.54 -5.05
N LYS A 195 -6.77 -15.95 -5.81
CA LYS A 195 -7.06 -15.39 -7.13
C LYS A 195 -7.64 -16.44 -8.07
N ASN A 196 -7.10 -17.66 -8.06
CA ASN A 196 -7.62 -18.77 -8.86
C ASN A 196 -8.96 -19.31 -8.31
N ASP A 197 -9.07 -19.46 -6.99
CA ASP A 197 -10.30 -19.94 -6.33
C ASP A 197 -11.51 -19.05 -6.62
N THR A 198 -11.27 -17.76 -6.90
CA THR A 198 -12.30 -16.74 -7.11
C THR A 198 -12.64 -16.49 -8.58
N GLU A 199 -12.05 -17.21 -9.55
CA GLU A 199 -12.23 -16.93 -10.98
C GLU A 199 -13.68 -17.17 -11.47
N ASN A 200 -14.37 -18.14 -10.87
CA ASN A 200 -15.72 -18.56 -11.28
C ASN A 200 -16.76 -18.47 -10.16
N LEU A 201 -16.48 -17.67 -9.11
CA LEU A 201 -17.36 -17.52 -7.96
C LEU A 201 -17.92 -16.10 -7.88
N ASP A 202 -19.20 -16.00 -7.50
CA ASP A 202 -19.81 -14.73 -7.16
C ASP A 202 -19.12 -14.12 -5.93
N TYR A 203 -19.01 -12.78 -5.89
CA TYR A 203 -18.39 -12.05 -4.76
C TYR A 203 -18.94 -12.47 -3.40
N THR A 204 -20.23 -12.78 -3.31
CA THR A 204 -20.87 -13.21 -2.06
C THR A 204 -20.36 -14.55 -1.51
N GLU A 205 -19.61 -15.30 -2.32
CA GLU A 205 -19.04 -16.58 -1.93
C GLU A 205 -17.58 -16.48 -1.48
N TRP A 206 -16.87 -15.40 -1.83
CA TRP A 206 -15.45 -15.27 -1.52
C TRP A 206 -15.14 -15.33 -0.02
N PRO A 207 -15.90 -14.70 0.89
CA PRO A 207 -15.65 -14.79 2.33
C PRO A 207 -15.80 -16.20 2.89
N LYS A 208 -16.41 -17.13 2.15
CA LYS A 208 -16.54 -18.53 2.55
C LYS A 208 -15.25 -19.30 2.28
N LEU A 209 -14.39 -18.82 1.38
CA LEU A 209 -13.14 -19.47 1.01
C LEU A 209 -12.14 -19.44 2.17
N PHE A 210 -11.46 -20.56 2.39
CA PHE A 210 -10.43 -20.67 3.42
C PHE A 210 -9.29 -19.66 3.19
N ASN A 211 -8.81 -19.55 1.95
CA ASN A 211 -7.73 -18.63 1.59
C ASN A 211 -8.13 -17.16 1.76
N PHE A 212 -9.41 -16.80 1.54
CA PHE A 212 -9.89 -15.43 1.76
C PHE A 212 -9.80 -15.05 3.24
N LYS A 213 -10.36 -15.89 4.12
CA LYS A 213 -10.30 -15.68 5.57
C LYS A 213 -8.87 -15.62 6.08
N ARG A 214 -8.00 -16.47 5.54
CA ARG A 214 -6.59 -16.53 5.92
C ARG A 214 -5.86 -15.23 5.57
N VAL A 215 -6.04 -14.69 4.37
CA VAL A 215 -5.40 -13.43 3.97
C VAL A 215 -5.94 -12.25 4.79
N ALA A 216 -7.27 -12.14 4.92
CA ALA A 216 -7.89 -11.07 5.70
C ALA A 216 -7.39 -11.09 7.16
N LYS A 217 -7.30 -12.27 7.77
CA LYS A 217 -6.78 -12.43 9.13
C LYS A 217 -5.30 -12.06 9.25
N SER A 218 -4.48 -12.46 8.28
CA SER A 218 -3.06 -12.10 8.24
C SER A 218 -2.85 -10.58 8.19
N TRP A 219 -3.66 -9.86 7.41
CA TRP A 219 -3.62 -8.39 7.37
C TRP A 219 -4.05 -7.75 8.69
N GLU A 220 -5.11 -8.27 9.31
CA GLU A 220 -5.59 -7.82 10.63
C GLU A 220 -4.51 -8.01 11.71
N GLU A 221 -3.88 -9.18 11.75
CA GLU A 221 -2.82 -9.53 12.71
C GLU A 221 -1.57 -8.68 12.51
N SER A 222 -1.09 -8.55 11.26
CA SER A 222 0.07 -7.71 10.92
C SER A 222 -0.16 -6.24 11.32
N SER A 223 -1.32 -5.68 10.99
CA SER A 223 -1.70 -4.32 11.37
C SER A 223 -1.72 -4.12 12.90
N SER A 224 -2.30 -5.08 13.62
CA SER A 224 -2.41 -5.03 15.08
C SER A 224 -1.04 -5.14 15.76
N LEU A 225 -0.20 -6.06 15.31
CA LEU A 225 1.16 -6.26 15.82
C LEU A 225 2.03 -5.02 15.62
N TRP A 226 1.90 -4.34 14.47
CA TRP A 226 2.64 -3.12 14.23
C TRP A 226 2.28 -2.03 15.25
N VAL A 227 0.98 -1.86 15.52
CA VAL A 227 0.49 -0.91 16.53
C VAL A 227 1.03 -1.29 17.91
N GLU A 228 0.98 -2.56 18.30
CA GLU A 228 1.49 -3.01 19.60
C GLU A 228 2.99 -2.75 19.78
N ALA A 229 3.78 -3.04 18.75
CA ALA A 229 5.23 -2.82 18.74
C ALA A 229 5.59 -1.33 18.89
N HIS A 230 4.74 -0.44 18.39
CA HIS A 230 5.00 1.00 18.37
C HIS A 230 4.15 1.83 19.36
N ALA A 231 3.19 1.22 20.05
CA ALA A 231 2.23 1.91 20.93
C ALA A 231 2.89 2.72 22.06
N PHE A 232 4.11 2.36 22.46
CA PHE A 232 4.86 3.06 23.50
C PHE A 232 5.70 4.22 22.98
N LYS A 233 6.15 4.17 21.72
CA LYS A 233 6.99 5.22 21.11
C LYS A 233 6.21 6.52 20.90
N TYR A 234 4.89 6.43 20.78
CA TYR A 234 4.04 7.55 20.40
C TYR A 234 3.05 7.98 21.48
N LYS A 235 3.27 7.63 22.74
CA LYS A 235 2.58 8.29 23.87
C LYS A 235 3.32 9.57 24.20
#